data_AF-A0A072PPF1-F1
#
_entry.id   AF-A0A072PPF1-F1
#
_cell.length_a   1.000
_cell.length_b   1.000
_cell.length_c   1.000
_cell.angle_alpha   90.00
_cell.angle_beta   90.00
_cell.angle_gamma   90.00
#
_symmetry.space_group_name_H-M   'P 1'
#
loop_
_entity.id
_entity.type
_entity.pdbx_description
1 polymer ?
#
loop_
_entity_poly.entity_id
_entity_poly.type
_entity_poly.pdbx_seq_one_letter_code
_entity_poly.pdbx_strand_id
1 'polypeptide(L)'
;MAQLWPASHKADHQMTIAWIFHSAISIYLSGVYDYDQIWNKWHITTPSLCQVEVDEYVSKILEGTSLALQETNVTALVFLFPLRIAGARSKTIRQQKQIRYLLAQISSSFRVANAISSDLGAVWAKQAFNAITPT
;
A
#
# COMPACT_ATOMS: atom_id res chain seq x y z
N MET A 1 13.55 13.88 8.53
CA MET A 1 12.82 15.14 8.74
C MET A 1 11.45 15.01 8.06
N ALA A 2 10.37 15.15 8.82
CA ALA A 2 9.00 15.08 8.27
C ALA A 2 8.74 16.33 7.43
N GLN A 3 8.45 16.17 6.14
CA GLN A 3 8.17 17.27 5.24
C GLN A 3 6.74 17.76 5.49
N LEU A 4 6.62 19.01 5.95
CA LEU A 4 5.33 19.67 6.25
C LEU A 4 4.47 19.82 5.00
N TRP A 5 3.17 19.58 5.18
CA TRP A 5 2.09 19.72 4.21
C TRP A 5 1.91 21.17 3.71
N PRO A 6 1.93 21.47 2.39
CA PRO A 6 1.58 22.79 1.89
C PRO A 6 0.06 22.95 1.81
N ALA A 7 -0.47 23.88 2.61
CA ALA A 7 -1.84 24.36 2.53
C ALA A 7 -1.99 25.31 1.32
N SER A 8 -2.47 24.81 0.18
CA SER A 8 -2.94 25.63 -0.94
C SER A 8 -4.04 24.92 -1.74
N HIS A 9 -5.05 25.70 -2.15
CA HIS A 9 -6.44 25.32 -2.43
C HIS A 9 -6.70 24.71 -3.83
N LYS A 10 -5.72 23.99 -4.35
CA LYS A 10 -5.81 22.96 -5.38
C LYS A 10 -4.70 22.00 -4.99
N ALA A 11 -5.04 20.90 -4.32
CA ALA A 11 -4.04 19.87 -4.05
C ALA A 11 -3.38 19.55 -5.40
N ASP A 12 -2.07 19.79 -5.50
CA ASP A 12 -1.37 19.55 -6.75
C ASP A 12 -1.53 18.05 -7.05
N HIS A 13 -2.41 17.73 -7.99
CA HIS A 13 -2.76 16.34 -8.32
C HIS A 13 -1.51 15.53 -8.67
N GLN A 14 -0.49 16.20 -9.24
CA GLN A 14 0.81 15.59 -9.54
C GLN A 14 1.54 15.25 -8.24
N MET A 15 1.52 16.14 -7.25
CA MET A 15 2.07 15.87 -5.92
C MET A 15 1.32 14.75 -5.20
N THR A 16 -0.02 14.70 -5.29
CA THR A 16 -0.81 13.59 -4.72
C THR A 16 -0.35 12.26 -5.31
N ILE A 17 -0.22 12.18 -6.64
CA ILE A 17 0.26 10.98 -7.32
C ILE A 17 1.70 10.66 -6.93
N ALA A 18 2.58 11.67 -6.90
CA ALA A 18 3.97 11.49 -6.49
C ALA A 18 4.07 10.93 -5.06
N TRP A 19 3.24 11.40 -4.13
CA TRP A 19 3.20 10.90 -2.75
C TRP A 19 2.66 9.47 -2.64
N ILE A 20 1.67 9.09 -3.45
CA ILE A 20 1.20 7.70 -3.54
C ILE A 20 2.36 6.79 -3.97
N PHE A 21 3.08 7.17 -5.02
CA PHE A 21 4.21 6.38 -5.53
C PHE A 21 5.39 6.38 -4.58
N HIS A 22 5.73 7.51 -3.98
CA HIS A 22 6.74 7.59 -2.93
C HIS A 22 6.44 6.59 -1.82
N SER A 23 5.20 6.60 -1.31
CA SER A 23 4.77 5.70 -0.23
C SER A 23 4.89 4.23 -0.63
N ALA A 24 4.46 3.88 -1.85
CA ALA A 24 4.55 2.51 -2.35
C ALA A 24 6.00 2.05 -2.56
N ILE A 25 6.86 2.92 -3.11
CA ILE A 25 8.27 2.61 -3.34
C ILE A 25 9.01 2.46 -2.00
N SER A 26 8.76 3.33 -1.02
CA SER A 26 9.34 3.23 0.32
C SER A 26 9.00 1.89 0.99
N ILE A 27 7.73 1.47 0.92
CA ILE A 27 7.31 0.14 1.42
C ILE A 27 7.99 -0.98 0.64
N TYR A 28 8.04 -0.89 -0.70
CA TYR A 28 8.63 -1.93 -1.54
C TYR A 28 10.12 -2.13 -1.23
N LEU A 29 10.89 -1.04 -1.17
CA LEU A 29 12.33 -1.08 -0.91
C LEU A 29 12.64 -1.55 0.52
N SER A 30 11.86 -1.11 1.51
CA SER A 30 11.94 -1.66 2.87
C SER A 30 11.67 -3.16 2.88
N GLY A 31 10.69 -3.60 2.11
CA GLY A 31 10.23 -4.98 2.09
C GLY A 31 11.28 -5.98 1.62
N VAL A 32 12.29 -5.56 0.85
CA VAL A 32 13.39 -6.41 0.38
C VAL A 32 14.12 -7.09 1.54
N TYR A 33 14.21 -6.41 2.67
CA TYR A 33 14.88 -6.92 3.86
C TYR A 33 14.00 -7.82 4.74
N ASP A 34 12.67 -7.80 4.53
CA ASP A 34 11.73 -8.59 5.32
C ASP A 34 11.58 -10.03 4.82
N TYR A 35 12.10 -10.35 3.63
CA TYR A 35 11.91 -11.65 2.99
C TYR A 35 12.90 -12.72 3.44
N ASP A 36 14.06 -12.34 3.98
CA ASP A 36 15.12 -13.30 4.28
C ASP A 36 15.44 -13.34 5.77
N GLN A 37 15.26 -14.53 6.36
CA GLN A 37 15.65 -14.81 7.75
C GLN A 37 17.14 -14.65 7.98
N ILE A 38 17.96 -14.59 6.92
CA ILE A 38 19.40 -14.35 7.00
C ILE A 38 19.70 -13.09 7.82
N TRP A 39 18.97 -11.99 7.61
CA TRP A 39 19.23 -10.73 8.31
C TRP A 39 18.99 -10.85 9.81
N ASN A 40 17.90 -11.53 10.20
CA ASN A 40 17.59 -11.83 11.59
C ASN A 40 18.61 -12.79 12.22
N LYS A 41 19.03 -13.82 11.47
CA LYS A 41 20.00 -14.83 11.92
C LYS A 41 21.37 -14.21 12.22
N TRP A 42 21.77 -13.19 11.46
CA TRP A 42 23.04 -12.48 11.67
C TRP A 42 22.91 -11.25 12.58
N HIS A 43 21.74 -11.03 13.19
CA HIS A 43 21.45 -9.85 14.02
C HIS A 43 21.78 -8.52 13.33
N ILE A 44 21.57 -8.44 12.02
CA ILE A 44 21.82 -7.24 11.23
C ILE A 44 20.58 -6.36 11.29
N THR A 45 20.73 -5.14 11.81
CA THR A 45 19.68 -4.13 11.71
C THR A 45 19.47 -3.76 10.24
N THR A 46 18.33 -4.15 9.68
CA THR A 46 17.97 -3.81 8.31
C THR A 46 17.43 -2.38 8.26
N PRO A 47 17.61 -1.66 7.14
CA PRO A 47 16.94 -0.39 6.92
C PRO A 47 15.47 -0.62 6.53
N SER A 48 14.74 -1.41 7.35
CA SER A 48 13.32 -1.66 7.21
C SER A 48 12.53 -0.59 7.96
N LEU A 49 11.42 -0.16 7.37
CA LEU A 49 10.41 0.66 8.00
C LEU A 49 9.77 -0.11 9.17
N CYS A 50 9.52 0.58 10.27
CA CYS A 50 8.73 0.01 11.35
C CYS A 50 7.25 -0.07 10.95
N GLN A 51 6.46 -0.85 11.71
CA GLN A 51 5.06 -1.05 11.39
C GLN A 51 4.25 0.26 11.36
N VAL A 52 4.58 1.21 12.22
CA VAL A 52 3.90 2.52 12.28
C VAL A 52 4.11 3.30 10.97
N GLU A 53 5.33 3.33 10.46
CA GLU A 53 5.65 3.99 9.18
C GLU A 53 4.96 3.29 8.00
N VAL A 54 4.92 1.95 8.01
CA VAL A 54 4.19 1.17 7.00
C VAL A 54 2.70 1.52 7.02
N ASP A 55 2.07 1.58 8.20
CA ASP A 55 0.66 1.92 8.32
C ASP A 55 0.34 3.35 7.88
N GLU A 56 1.26 4.30 8.13
CA GLU A 56 1.16 5.67 7.63
C GLU A 56 1.22 5.71 6.09
N TYR A 57 2.21 5.04 5.49
CA TYR A 57 2.34 4.98 4.03
C TYR A 57 1.18 4.24 3.37
N VAL A 58 0.66 3.16 3.97
CA VAL A 58 -0.57 2.50 3.51
C VAL A 58 -1.72 3.50 3.51
N SER A 59 -1.91 4.25 4.59
CA SER A 59 -3.00 5.22 4.70
C SER A 59 -2.91 6.31 3.63
N LYS A 60 -1.71 6.85 3.39
CA LYS A 60 -1.42 7.80 2.30
C LYS A 60 -1.75 7.24 0.92
N ILE A 61 -1.43 5.97 0.65
CA ILE A 61 -1.78 5.31 -0.61
C ILE A 61 -3.31 5.24 -0.76
N LEU A 62 -4.03 4.83 0.28
CA LEU A 62 -5.49 4.65 0.21
C LEU A 62 -6.25 5.98 0.05
N GLU A 63 -5.90 6.97 0.86
CA GLU A 63 -6.52 8.31 0.80
C GLU A 63 -6.16 8.99 -0.52
N GLY A 64 -4.88 9.00 -0.89
CA GLY A 64 -4.40 9.59 -2.13
C GLY A 64 -5.01 8.93 -3.37
N THR A 65 -5.11 7.60 -3.40
CA THR A 65 -5.72 6.88 -4.53
C THR A 65 -7.22 7.18 -4.62
N SER A 66 -7.92 7.21 -3.49
CA SER A 66 -9.35 7.57 -3.47
C SER A 66 -9.58 8.97 -4.04
N LEU A 67 -8.77 9.94 -3.61
CA LEU A 67 -8.83 11.31 -4.10
C LEU A 67 -8.49 11.39 -5.60
N ALA A 68 -7.40 10.73 -6.01
CA ALA A 68 -6.91 10.81 -7.38
C ALA A 68 -7.89 10.17 -8.39
N LEU A 69 -8.59 9.09 -8.02
CA LEU A 69 -9.64 8.49 -8.84
C LEU A 69 -10.87 9.39 -9.00
N GLN A 70 -11.13 10.28 -8.04
CA GLN A 70 -12.29 11.20 -8.06
C GLN A 70 -11.97 12.51 -8.77
N GLU A 71 -10.75 13.03 -8.62
CA GLU A 71 -10.42 14.41 -8.98
C GLU A 71 -9.48 14.54 -10.20
N THR A 72 -8.96 13.43 -10.72
CA THR A 72 -7.97 13.46 -11.82
C THR A 72 -8.41 12.65 -13.03
N ASN A 73 -7.84 12.97 -14.20
CA ASN A 73 -8.02 12.22 -15.44
C ASN A 73 -6.91 11.18 -15.66
N VAL A 74 -6.13 10.85 -14.64
CA VAL A 74 -5.04 9.88 -14.76
C VAL A 74 -5.61 8.47 -14.86
N THR A 75 -5.02 7.66 -15.72
CA THR A 75 -5.45 6.26 -15.89
C THR A 75 -5.44 5.51 -14.57
N ALA A 76 -6.58 4.93 -14.21
CA ALA A 76 -6.75 4.19 -12.97
C ALA A 76 -5.77 2.98 -12.84
N LEU A 77 -5.26 2.49 -13.97
CA LEU A 77 -4.23 1.46 -14.05
C LEU A 77 -2.98 1.82 -13.23
N VAL A 78 -2.60 3.10 -13.18
CA VAL A 78 -1.39 3.57 -12.50
C VAL A 78 -1.41 3.25 -11.00
N PHE A 79 -2.60 3.14 -10.40
CA PHE A 79 -2.77 2.88 -8.98
C PHE A 79 -2.73 1.40 -8.60
N LEU A 80 -2.68 0.48 -9.57
CA LEU A 80 -2.63 -0.95 -9.26
C LEU A 80 -1.35 -1.36 -8.54
N PHE A 81 -0.20 -0.78 -8.90
CA PHE A 81 1.06 -1.06 -8.20
C PHE A 81 1.00 -0.56 -6.74
N PRO A 82 0.69 0.73 -6.46
CA PRO A 82 0.54 1.20 -5.09
C PRO A 82 -0.48 0.41 -4.27
N LEU A 83 -1.65 0.09 -4.83
CA LEU A 83 -2.68 -0.69 -4.14
C LEU A 83 -2.24 -2.12 -3.83
N ARG A 84 -1.48 -2.77 -4.72
CA ARG A 84 -0.91 -4.10 -4.47
C ARG A 84 0.07 -4.06 -3.30
N ILE A 85 0.96 -3.07 -3.27
CA ILE A 85 1.94 -2.89 -2.20
C ILE A 85 1.24 -2.62 -0.86
N ALA A 86 0.31 -1.66 -0.84
CA ALA A 86 -0.48 -1.34 0.34
C ALA A 86 -1.26 -2.57 0.84
N GLY A 87 -1.84 -3.33 -0.10
CA GLY A 87 -2.56 -4.56 0.20
C GLY A 87 -1.70 -5.62 0.87
N ALA A 88 -0.50 -5.88 0.35
CA ALA A 88 0.39 -6.89 0.91
C ALA A 88 0.79 -6.60 2.37
N ARG A 89 0.78 -5.32 2.77
CA ARG A 89 1.16 -4.86 4.12
C ARG A 89 0.00 -4.49 5.04
N SER A 90 -1.24 -4.56 4.54
CA SER A 90 -2.42 -4.19 5.32
C SER A 90 -2.79 -5.24 6.36
N LYS A 91 -2.72 -4.86 7.64
CA LYS A 91 -3.02 -5.77 8.77
C LYS A 91 -4.45 -5.62 9.29
N THR A 92 -5.11 -4.51 9.01
CA THR A 92 -6.45 -4.23 9.54
C THR A 92 -7.56 -4.55 8.54
N ILE A 93 -8.69 -5.06 9.03
CA ILE A 93 -9.89 -5.29 8.22
C ILE A 93 -10.34 -4.00 7.52
N ARG A 94 -10.17 -2.84 8.17
CA ARG A 94 -10.51 -1.53 7.59
C ARG A 94 -9.67 -1.23 6.34
N GLN A 95 -8.35 -1.35 6.42
CA GLN A 95 -7.46 -1.14 5.26
C GLN A 95 -7.80 -2.14 4.14
N GLN A 96 -7.98 -3.42 4.47
CA GLN A 96 -8.30 -4.47 3.50
C GLN A 96 -9.63 -4.21 2.77
N LYS A 97 -10.67 -3.78 3.50
CA LYS A 97 -11.96 -3.38 2.90
C LYS A 97 -11.79 -2.19 1.96
N GLN A 98 -11.03 -1.18 2.36
CA GLN A 98 -10.78 -0.01 1.53
C GLN A 98 -10.03 -0.37 0.24
N ILE A 99 -9.04 -1.26 0.32
CA ILE A 99 -8.31 -1.74 -0.85
C ILE A 99 -9.22 -2.50 -1.81
N ARG A 100 -10.08 -3.39 -1.30
CA ARG A 100 -11.06 -4.10 -2.14
C ARG A 100 -12.00 -3.11 -2.83
N TYR A 101 -12.46 -2.08 -2.12
CA TYR A 101 -13.32 -1.05 -2.68
C TYR A 101 -12.63 -0.28 -3.83
N LEU A 102 -11.38 0.15 -3.63
CA LEU A 102 -10.61 0.86 -4.67
C LEU A 102 -10.32 -0.05 -5.88
N LEU A 103 -9.90 -1.29 -5.65
CA LEU A 103 -9.67 -2.26 -6.74
C LEU A 103 -10.95 -2.57 -7.51
N ALA A 104 -12.11 -2.64 -6.83
CA ALA A 104 -13.39 -2.85 -7.49
C ALA A 104 -13.75 -1.70 -8.46
N GLN A 105 -13.49 -0.44 -8.08
CA GLN A 105 -13.68 0.70 -8.98
C GLN A 105 -12.82 0.58 -10.25
N ILE A 106 -11.55 0.19 -10.09
CA ILE A 106 -10.60 0.04 -11.19
C ILE A 106 -10.96 -1.17 -12.08
N SER A 107 -11.54 -2.22 -11.50
CA SER A 107 -11.84 -3.48 -12.19
C SER A 107 -12.78 -3.36 -13.38
N SER A 108 -13.63 -2.33 -13.39
CA SER A 108 -14.53 -2.00 -14.50
C SER A 108 -13.79 -1.76 -15.82
N SER A 109 -12.61 -1.14 -15.73
CA SER A 109 -11.76 -0.79 -16.87
C SER A 109 -10.54 -1.71 -17.01
N PHE A 110 -10.06 -2.28 -15.90
CA PHE A 110 -8.85 -3.11 -15.88
C PHE A 110 -9.06 -4.40 -15.07
N ARG A 111 -9.39 -5.50 -15.76
CA ARG A 111 -9.69 -6.82 -15.15
C ARG A 111 -8.58 -7.37 -14.24
N VAL A 112 -7.33 -6.96 -14.46
CA VAL A 112 -6.18 -7.30 -13.61
C VAL A 112 -6.39 -6.89 -12.14
N ALA A 113 -7.23 -5.88 -11.86
CA ALA A 113 -7.58 -5.50 -10.49
C ALA A 113 -8.27 -6.63 -9.72
N ASN A 114 -9.05 -7.49 -10.39
CA ASN A 114 -9.69 -8.65 -9.77
C ASN A 114 -8.67 -9.73 -9.40
N ALA A 115 -7.68 -9.96 -10.26
CA ALA A 115 -6.58 -10.88 -9.95
C ALA A 115 -5.80 -10.40 -8.72
N ILE A 116 -5.45 -9.11 -8.67
CA ILE A 116 -4.79 -8.51 -7.50
C ILE A 116 -5.65 -8.66 -6.23
N SER A 117 -6.96 -8.39 -6.30
CA SER A 117 -7.89 -8.53 -5.16
C SER A 117 -7.99 -9.97 -4.64
N SER A 118 -7.88 -10.96 -5.54
CA SER A 118 -7.85 -12.38 -5.20
C SER A 118 -6.54 -12.76 -4.50
N ASP A 119 -5.40 -12.37 -5.08
CA ASP A 119 -4.06 -12.65 -4.52
C ASP A 119 -3.92 -12.05 -3.11
N LEU A 120 -4.38 -10.80 -2.94
CA LEU A 120 -4.39 -10.15 -1.64
C LEU A 120 -5.29 -10.85 -0.64
N GLY A 121 -6.43 -11.41 -1.08
CA GLY A 121 -7.29 -12.24 -0.25
C GLY A 121 -6.56 -13.44 0.35
N ALA A 122 -5.77 -14.14 -0.46
CA ALA A 122 -4.96 -15.27 0.02
C ALA A 122 -3.87 -14.81 1.01
N VAL A 123 -3.22 -13.67 0.76
CA VAL A 123 -2.24 -13.07 1.67
C VAL A 123 -2.86 -12.75 3.03
N TRP A 124 -4.02 -12.10 3.04
CA TRP A 124 -4.71 -11.73 4.29
C TRP A 124 -5.21 -12.95 5.06
N ALA A 125 -5.68 -13.99 4.37
CA ALA A 125 -6.07 -15.25 5.00
C ALA A 125 -4.87 -15.90 5.71
N LYS A 126 -3.70 -15.94 5.05
CA LYS A 126 -2.46 -16.46 5.65
C LYS A 126 -2.02 -15.63 6.86
N GLN A 127 -2.10 -14.29 6.77
CA GLN A 127 -1.77 -13.41 7.89
C GLN A 127 -2.70 -13.63 9.10
N ALA A 128 -4.01 -13.77 8.85
CA ALA A 128 -4.98 -14.06 9.90
C ALA A 128 -4.73 -15.42 10.57
N PHE A 129 -4.40 -16.45 9.79
CA PHE A 129 -4.03 -17.76 10.32
C PHE A 129 -2.79 -17.68 11.22
N ASN A 130 -1.72 -17.01 10.77
CA ASN A 130 -0.49 -16.84 11.54
C ASN A 130 -0.71 -16.05 12.83
N ALA A 131 -1.66 -15.10 12.85
CA ALA A 131 -1.98 -14.34 14.05
C ALA A 131 -2.65 -15.20 15.15
N ILE A 132 -3.32 -16.29 14.76
CA ILE A 132 -3.99 -17.23 15.68
C ILE A 132 -3.04 -18.38 16.09
N THR A 133 -2.06 -18.71 15.24
CA THR A 133 -1.08 -19.77 15.46
C THR A 133 0.35 -19.24 15.32
N PRO A 134 0.87 -18.51 16.32
CA PRO A 134 2.24 -18.04 16.29
C PRO A 134 3.20 -19.24 16.41
N THR A 135 3.93 -19.53 15.33
CA THR A 135 5.05 -20.49 15.29
C THR A 135 6.27 -19.96 16.03
#